data_AF-A0A9J6FKM6-F1
#
_entry.id   AF-A0A9J6FKM6-F1
#
_cell.length_a   1.000
_cell.length_b   1.000
_cell.length_c   1.000
_cell.angle_alpha   90.00
_cell.angle_beta   90.00
_cell.angle_gamma   90.00
#
_symmetry.space_group_name_H-M   'P 1'
#
loop_
_entity.id
_entity.type
_entity.pdbx_description
1 polymer ?
#
loop_
_entity_poly.entity_id
_entity_poly.type
_entity_poly.pdbx_seq_one_letter_code
_entity_poly.pdbx_strand_id
1 'polypeptide(L)'
;MSAQRNCLQLLGTAALFTASKFEGGYQLRCRELLYATGDIYTKEDLLCMEQEMLKVLDYNICAPTIYYFLRRFGEVSKVPGRCQTSGPVLL
;
A
#
# COMPACT_ATOMS: atom_id res chain seq x y z
N MET A 1 6.83 18.11 21.02
CA MET A 1 6.72 17.90 19.56
C MET A 1 6.77 16.40 19.21
N SER A 2 5.80 15.60 19.68
CA SER A 2 5.68 14.16 19.36
C SER A 2 4.35 13.79 18.69
N ALA A 3 3.34 14.66 18.77
CA ALA A 3 2.00 14.39 18.25
C ALA A 3 1.96 14.07 16.74
N GLN A 4 2.82 14.70 15.93
CA GLN A 4 2.87 14.46 14.49
C GLN A 4 3.38 13.07 14.10
N ARG A 5 4.27 12.46 14.90
CA ARG A 5 4.85 11.14 14.57
C ARG A 5 3.81 10.03 14.68
N ASN A 6 2.96 10.10 15.70
CA ASN A 6 1.91 9.11 15.92
C ASN A 6 0.84 9.19 14.82
N CYS A 7 0.44 10.41 14.43
CA CYS A 7 -0.48 10.60 13.31
C CYS A 7 0.08 10.07 11.98
N LEU A 8 1.38 10.28 11.71
CA LEU A 8 2.02 9.77 10.50
C LEU A 8 2.12 8.24 10.48
N GLN A 9 2.38 7.60 11.62
CA GLN A 9 2.39 6.13 11.70
C GLN A 9 1.01 5.54 11.46
N LEU A 10 -0.04 6.12 12.06
CA LEU A 10 -1.41 5.66 11.85
C LEU A 10 -1.83 5.83 10.37
N LEU A 11 -1.50 6.97 9.76
CA LEU A 11 -1.74 7.22 8.34
C LEU A 11 -0.98 6.24 7.44
N GLY A 12 0.30 5.99 7.72
CA GLY A 12 1.10 5.04 6.95
C GLY A 12 0.58 3.60 7.07
N THR A 13 0.10 3.22 8.25
CA THR A 13 -0.51 1.90 8.49
C THR A 13 -1.84 1.76 7.73
N ALA A 14 -2.67 2.80 7.73
CA ALA A 14 -3.90 2.85 6.95
C ALA A 14 -3.63 2.78 5.44
N ALA A 15 -2.65 3.54 4.95
CA ALA A 15 -2.23 3.50 3.55
C ALA A 15 -1.75 2.11 3.12
N LEU A 16 -0.93 1.46 3.94
CA LEU A 16 -0.46 0.09 3.69
C LEU A 16 -1.62 -0.92 3.71
N PHE A 17 -2.57 -0.76 4.64
CA PHE A 17 -3.76 -1.60 4.70
C PHE A 17 -4.59 -1.50 3.42
N THR A 18 -4.87 -0.28 2.96
CA THR A 18 -5.61 -0.04 1.71
C THR A 18 -4.86 -0.56 0.49
N ALA A 19 -3.54 -0.34 0.40
CA ALA A 19 -2.71 -0.84 -0.69
C ALA A 19 -2.70 -2.39 -0.76
N SER A 20 -2.60 -3.06 0.39
CA SER A 20 -2.62 -4.54 0.45
C SER A 20 -3.94 -5.15 -0.03
N LYS A 21 -5.06 -4.43 0.14
CA LYS A 21 -6.36 -4.83 -0.41
C LYS A 21 -6.43 -4.62 -1.92
N PHE A 22 -5.74 -3.61 -2.45
CA PHE A 22 -5.79 -3.22 -3.86
C PHE A 22 -4.91 -4.09 -4.76
N GLU A 23 -3.66 -4.36 -4.36
CA GLU A 23 -2.68 -5.13 -5.17
C GLU A 23 -2.98 -6.64 -5.22
N GLY A 24 -3.84 -7.17 -4.35
CA GLY A 24 -4.33 -8.55 -4.40
C GLY A 24 -3.30 -9.67 -4.12
N GLY A 25 -2.00 -9.34 -3.96
CA GLY A 25 -0.95 -10.32 -3.70
C GLY A 25 -0.98 -10.92 -2.29
N TYR A 26 -0.93 -10.09 -1.27
CA TYR A 26 -0.98 -10.50 0.14
C TYR A 26 -1.83 -9.51 0.94
N GLN A 27 -2.93 -10.00 1.51
CA GLN A 27 -3.85 -9.18 2.29
C GLN A 27 -3.40 -9.19 3.77
N LEU A 28 -3.02 -8.02 4.27
CA LEU A 28 -2.67 -7.84 5.68
C LEU A 28 -3.94 -7.79 6.52
N ARG A 29 -3.99 -8.56 7.62
CA ARG A 29 -5.12 -8.47 8.56
C ARG A 29 -4.93 -7.26 9.48
N CYS A 30 -6.03 -6.60 9.86
CA CYS A 30 -5.95 -5.46 10.80
C CYS A 30 -5.14 -5.80 12.06
N ARG A 31 -5.33 -7.01 12.61
CA ARG A 31 -4.62 -7.46 13.81
C ARG A 31 -3.10 -7.56 13.64
N GLU A 32 -2.63 -7.95 12.46
CA GLU A 32 -1.19 -8.07 12.17
C GLU A 32 -0.55 -6.69 12.04
N LEU A 33 -1.29 -5.73 11.44
CA LEU A 33 -0.86 -4.34 11.36
C LEU A 33 -0.83 -3.65 12.73
N LEU A 34 -1.86 -3.84 13.56
CA LEU A 34 -1.90 -3.30 14.92
C LEU A 34 -0.75 -3.84 15.78
N TYR A 35 -0.50 -5.15 15.69
CA TYR A 35 0.64 -5.78 16.35
C TYR A 35 1.98 -5.20 15.88
N ALA A 36 2.16 -4.96 14.57
CA ALA A 36 3.38 -4.34 14.03
C ALA A 36 3.59 -2.90 14.55
N THR A 37 2.51 -2.19 14.85
CA THR A 37 2.56 -0.84 15.47
C THR A 37 2.64 -0.87 17.00
N GLY A 38 2.70 -2.04 17.64
CA GLY A 38 2.77 -2.17 19.10
C GLY A 38 1.45 -1.92 19.84
N ASP A 39 0.32 -2.15 19.18
CA ASP A 39 -1.05 -1.97 19.73
C ASP A 39 -1.31 -0.57 20.30
N ILE A 40 -0.62 0.44 19.77
CA ILE A 40 -0.78 1.85 20.14
C ILE A 40 -2.13 2.41 19.64
N TYR A 41 -2.66 1.83 18.57
CA TYR A 41 -3.91 2.25 17.92
C TYR A 41 -4.96 1.14 18.04
N THR A 42 -6.23 1.54 18.02
CA THR A 42 -7.33 0.59 17.96
C THR A 42 -7.70 0.24 16.52
N LYS A 43 -8.51 -0.81 16.34
CA LYS A 43 -9.04 -1.16 15.01
C LYS A 43 -9.92 -0.04 14.46
N GLU A 44 -10.66 0.61 15.34
CA GLU A 44 -11.54 1.73 15.04
C GLU A 44 -10.75 2.93 14.53
N ASP A 45 -9.60 3.25 15.15
CA ASP A 45 -8.71 4.32 14.70
C ASP A 45 -8.16 4.05 13.29
N LEU A 46 -7.76 2.80 13.02
CA LEU A 46 -7.25 2.40 11.71
C LEU A 46 -8.33 2.52 10.63
N LEU A 47 -9.54 2.07 10.90
CA LEU A 47 -10.67 2.13 9.96
C LEU A 47 -11.13 3.58 9.73
N CYS A 48 -11.15 4.40 10.77
CA CYS A 48 -11.47 5.82 10.67
C CYS A 48 -10.43 6.53 9.78
N MET A 49 -9.14 6.26 10.01
CA MET A 49 -8.06 6.83 9.20
C MET A 49 -8.11 6.36 7.75
N GLU A 50 -8.44 5.08 7.49
CA GLU A 50 -8.64 4.57 6.12
C GLU A 50 -9.76 5.32 5.40
N GLN A 51 -10.90 5.55 6.07
CA GLN A 51 -12.03 6.28 5.50
C GLN A 51 -11.67 7.74 5.19
N GLU A 52 -11.04 8.44 6.12
CA GLU A 52 -10.62 9.83 5.92
C GLU A 52 -9.58 9.95 4.80
N MET A 53 -8.61 9.03 4.74
CA MET A 53 -7.62 8.99 3.66
C MET A 53 -8.26 8.79 2.29
N LEU A 54 -9.21 7.85 2.17
CA LEU A 54 -9.92 7.59 0.91
C LEU A 54 -10.78 8.77 0.44
N LYS A 55 -11.40 9.49 1.38
CA LYS A 55 -12.13 10.73 1.08
C LYS A 55 -11.21 11.81 0.54
N VAL A 56 -10.05 12.02 1.16
CA VAL A 56 -9.06 13.02 0.69
C VAL A 56 -8.52 12.69 -0.70
N LEU A 57 -8.43 11.40 -1.04
CA LEU A 57 -8.00 10.93 -2.35
C LEU A 57 -9.12 10.91 -3.41
N ASP A 58 -10.35 11.31 -3.07
CA ASP A 58 -11.53 11.16 -3.92
C ASP A 58 -11.68 9.73 -4.50
N TYR A 59 -11.29 8.72 -3.72
CA TYR A 59 -11.22 7.32 -4.13
C TYR A 59 -10.36 7.04 -5.38
N ASN A 60 -9.48 7.98 -5.78
CA ASN A 60 -8.57 7.81 -6.91
C ASN A 60 -7.29 7.05 -6.49
N ILE A 61 -7.42 5.73 -6.36
CA ILE A 61 -6.32 4.83 -5.94
C ILE A 61 -5.64 4.08 -7.10
N CYS A 62 -6.16 4.20 -8.32
CA CYS A 62 -5.75 3.40 -9.48
C CYS A 62 -4.58 4.01 -10.28
N ALA A 63 -3.61 4.64 -9.62
CA ALA A 63 -2.47 5.25 -10.31
C ALA A 63 -1.51 4.19 -10.89
N PRO A 64 -1.00 4.35 -12.12
CA PRO A 64 -0.04 3.42 -12.69
C PRO A 64 1.27 3.45 -11.89
N THR A 65 1.68 2.31 -11.37
CA THR A 65 2.96 2.15 -10.68
C THR A 65 4.12 2.11 -11.67
N ILE A 66 5.35 2.32 -11.18
CA ILE A 66 6.57 2.19 -12.00
C ILE A 66 6.63 0.82 -12.70
N TYR A 67 6.14 -0.23 -12.02
CA TYR A 67 6.03 -1.58 -12.58
C TYR A 67 5.19 -1.63 -13.86
N TYR A 68 4.09 -0.88 -13.93
CA TYR A 68 3.26 -0.80 -15.13
C TYR A 68 4.05 -0.27 -16.33
N PHE A 69 4.83 0.79 -16.14
CA PHE A 69 5.68 1.36 -17.19
C PHE A 69 6.83 0.43 -17.58
N LEU A 70 7.52 -0.15 -16.60
CA LEU A 70 8.61 -1.10 -16.85
C LEU A 70 8.14 -2.31 -17.66
N ARG A 71 6.97 -2.87 -17.30
CA ARG A 71 6.36 -3.97 -18.07
C ARG A 71 6.07 -3.54 -19.50
N ARG A 72 5.48 -2.36 -19.69
CA ARG A 72 5.17 -1.83 -21.02
C ARG A 72 6.42 -1.60 -21.87
N PHE A 73 7.49 -1.04 -21.30
CA PHE A 73 8.76 -0.86 -22.01
C PHE A 73 9.44 -2.20 -22.35
N GLY A 74 9.37 -3.19 -21.44
CA GLY A 74 9.87 -4.54 -21.67
C GLY A 74 9.15 -5.28 -22.81
N GLU A 75 7.82 -5.13 -22.89
CA GLU A 75 7.00 -5.65 -23.99
C GLU A 75 7.41 -5.03 -25.35
N VAL A 76 7.54 -3.70 -25.40
CA VAL A 76 7.89 -2.96 -26.64
C VAL A 76 9.30 -3.30 -27.13
N SER A 77 10.24 -3.51 -26.21
CA SER A 77 11.64 -3.83 -26.53
C SER A 77 11.88 -5.31 -26.85
N LYS A 78 10.83 -6.17 -26.85
CA LYS A 78 10.92 -7.62 -27.10
C LYS A 78 11.96 -8.33 -26.22
N VAL A 79 12.11 -7.86 -24.99
CA VAL A 79 13.06 -8.45 -24.03
C VAL A 79 12.59 -9.88 -23.69
N PRO A 80 13.47 -10.89 -23.77
CA PRO A 80 13.09 -12.27 -23.47
C PRO A 80 12.56 -12.36 -22.02
N GLY A 81 11.50 -13.15 -21.81
CA GLY A 81 10.76 -13.23 -20.54
C GLY A 81 11.57 -13.60 -19.29
N ARG A 82 12.87 -13.92 -19.42
CA ARG A 82 13.80 -14.08 -18.29
C ARG A 82 14.26 -12.75 -17.67
N CYS A 83 14.20 -11.65 -18.41
CA CYS A 83 14.53 -10.31 -17.90
C CYS A 83 13.26 -9.49 -17.59
N GLN A 84 12.08 -10.00 -17.93
CA GLN A 84 10.83 -9.52 -17.34
C GLN A 84 10.83 -10.00 -15.90
N THR A 85 11.22 -9.11 -14.99
CA THR A 85 11.25 -9.36 -13.54
C THR A 85 9.98 -10.13 -13.15
N SER A 86 10.18 -11.39 -12.80
CA SER A 86 9.15 -12.32 -12.36
C SER A 86 8.45 -11.76 -11.13
N GLY A 87 7.26 -11.19 -11.32
CA GLY A 87 6.30 -10.85 -10.28
C GLY A 87 6.69 -9.73 -9.30
N PRO A 88 5.69 -9.11 -8.65
CA PRO A 88 5.84 -7.91 -7.82
C PRO A 88 6.32 -8.25 -6.39
N VAL A 89 7.43 -8.96 -6.24
CA VAL A 89 7.92 -9.39 -4.90
C VAL A 89 9.14 -8.58 -4.42
N LEU A 90 9.64 -7.62 -5.21
CA LEU A 90 10.86 -6.85 -4.92
C LEU A 90 10.69 -5.33 -5.04
N LEU A 91 9.55 -4.80 -4.63
CA LEU A 91 9.43 -3.42 -4.14
C LEU A 91 8.74 -3.44 -2.78
#